data_AF-A0A0F4ZGE1-F1
#
_entry.id   AF-A0A0F4ZGE1-F1
#
_cell.length_a   1.000
_cell.length_b   1.000
_cell.length_c   1.000
_cell.angle_alpha   90.00
_cell.angle_beta   90.00
_cell.angle_gamma   90.00
#
_symmetry.space_group_name_H-M   'P 1'
#
loop_
_entity.id
_entity.type
_entity.pdbx_description
1 polymer ?
#
loop_
_entity_poly.entity_id
_entity_poly.type
_entity_poly.pdbx_seq_one_letter_code
_entity_poly.pdbx_strand_id
1 'polypeptide(L)'
;MSPRLCTVWKTGIPIEVDPFFAIDIIEDLKDMGSISPKIRSGLPAKAGECVTDNGNWLIDAPFEPLLLAKDTDASISGRWEINALAAALKGLEGVVEIGIFHGFDGIQAAKLGKTRAQKPIAAYFGMADGSVKVQQLLS
;
A
#
# COMPACT_ATOMS: atom_id res chain seq x y z
N MET A 1 8.70 13.13 9.41
CA MET A 1 7.41 12.42 9.53
C MET A 1 6.59 12.69 8.27
N SER A 2 5.89 11.69 7.75
CA SER A 2 5.04 11.84 6.56
C SER A 2 3.60 12.15 7.00
N PRO A 3 2.96 13.25 6.56
CA PRO A 3 1.60 13.60 6.97
C PRO A 3 0.53 12.70 6.33
N ARG A 4 0.82 12.11 5.16
CA ARG A 4 -0.04 11.21 4.41
C ARG A 4 0.79 10.09 3.78
N LEU A 5 0.16 8.94 3.49
CA LEU A 5 0.77 7.93 2.62
C LEU A 5 1.05 8.51 1.23
N CYS A 6 2.02 7.96 0.52
CA CYS A 6 2.47 8.43 -0.80
C CYS A 6 3.05 9.87 -0.81
N THR A 7 3.33 10.47 0.36
CA THR A 7 4.01 11.78 0.44
C THR A 7 5.52 11.65 0.40
N VAL A 8 6.12 10.88 1.32
CA VAL A 8 7.58 10.70 1.39
C VAL A 8 8.05 9.47 0.61
N TRP A 9 7.34 8.34 0.75
CA TRP A 9 7.61 7.15 -0.04
C TRP A 9 7.03 7.33 -1.45
N LYS A 10 7.90 7.61 -2.43
CA LYS A 10 7.53 7.91 -3.82
C LYS A 10 7.67 6.73 -4.78
N THR A 11 8.36 5.67 -4.39
CA THR A 11 8.49 4.44 -5.19
C THR A 11 7.13 3.86 -5.53
N GLY A 12 6.16 4.02 -4.64
CA GLY A 12 4.78 3.60 -4.85
C GLY A 12 4.34 2.51 -3.88
N ILE A 13 3.05 2.21 -3.92
CA ILE A 13 2.45 1.14 -3.13
C ILE A 13 2.88 -0.18 -3.77
N PRO A 14 3.57 -1.08 -3.03
CA PRO A 14 3.88 -2.40 -3.55
C PRO A 14 2.59 -3.22 -3.68
N ILE A 15 2.40 -3.89 -4.81
CA ILE A 15 1.25 -4.75 -5.08
C ILE A 15 1.80 -6.10 -5.55
N GLU A 16 1.52 -7.15 -4.78
CA GLU A 16 1.86 -8.52 -5.15
C GLU A 16 0.78 -9.05 -6.10
N VAL A 17 1.20 -9.55 -7.25
CA VAL A 17 0.31 -9.96 -8.34
C VAL A 17 0.70 -11.31 -8.90
N ASP A 18 -0.31 -12.07 -9.34
CA ASP A 18 -0.08 -13.23 -10.18
C ASP A 18 0.60 -12.77 -11.49
N PRO A 19 1.72 -13.39 -11.89
CA PRO A 19 2.45 -13.01 -13.10
C PRO A 19 1.60 -13.01 -14.38
N PHE A 20 0.58 -13.87 -14.45
CA PHE A 20 -0.31 -13.97 -15.62
C PHE A 20 -1.08 -12.68 -15.88
N PHE A 21 -1.48 -11.96 -14.82
CA PHE A 21 -2.28 -10.74 -14.90
C PHE A 21 -1.44 -9.46 -14.84
N ALA A 22 -0.11 -9.55 -14.71
CA ALA A 22 0.73 -8.41 -14.37
C ALA A 22 0.63 -7.24 -15.37
N ILE A 23 0.49 -7.53 -16.67
CA ILE A 23 0.37 -6.48 -17.70
C ILE A 23 -1.00 -5.81 -17.67
N ASP A 24 -2.08 -6.57 -17.49
CA ASP A 24 -3.44 -6.02 -17.40
C ASP A 24 -3.59 -5.14 -16.15
N ILE A 25 -3.04 -5.59 -15.01
CA ILE A 25 -3.02 -4.82 -13.76
C ILE A 25 -2.26 -3.50 -13.93
N ILE A 26 -1.20 -3.44 -14.77
CA ILE A 26 -0.51 -2.17 -15.05
C ILE A 26 -1.44 -1.16 -15.72
N GLU A 27 -2.30 -1.59 -16.66
CA GLU A 27 -3.26 -0.71 -17.30
C GLU A 27 -4.39 -0.30 -16.33
N ASP A 28 -4.93 -1.25 -15.57
CA ASP A 28 -5.93 -0.95 -14.53
C ASP A 28 -5.42 0.09 -13.52
N LEU A 29 -4.16 -0.05 -13.09
CA LEU A 29 -3.53 0.89 -12.18
C LEU A 29 -3.39 2.30 -12.78
N LYS A 30 -3.08 2.42 -14.08
CA LYS A 30 -3.05 3.71 -14.77
C LYS A 30 -4.43 4.34 -14.81
N ASP A 31 -5.47 3.56 -15.12
CA ASP A 31 -6.86 4.01 -15.15
C ASP A 31 -7.36 4.44 -13.75
N MET A 32 -6.87 3.78 -12.70
CA MET A 32 -7.07 4.18 -11.31
C MET A 32 -6.28 5.45 -10.91
N GLY A 33 -5.44 6.00 -11.78
CA GLY A 33 -4.66 7.21 -11.52
C GLY A 33 -3.28 6.97 -10.92
N SER A 34 -2.73 5.76 -11.02
CA SER A 34 -1.32 5.52 -10.67
C SER A 34 -0.38 6.19 -11.66
N ILE A 35 0.64 6.85 -11.13
CA ILE A 35 1.64 7.57 -11.91
C ILE A 35 2.74 6.60 -12.32
N SER A 36 2.69 6.13 -13.58
CA SER A 36 3.70 5.24 -14.17
C SER A 36 3.98 3.99 -13.32
N PRO A 37 2.98 3.14 -13.03
CA PRO A 37 3.19 1.89 -12.30
C PRO A 37 4.15 0.98 -13.07
N LYS A 38 4.98 0.21 -12.35
CA LYS A 38 6.02 -0.62 -12.96
C LYS A 38 6.17 -1.95 -12.25
N ILE A 39 6.37 -3.01 -13.02
CA ILE A 39 6.84 -4.29 -12.48
C ILE A 39 8.25 -4.08 -11.91
N ARG A 40 8.43 -4.47 -10.66
CA ARG A 40 9.70 -4.33 -9.94
C ARG A 40 10.73 -5.28 -10.53
N SER A 41 11.88 -4.73 -10.91
CA SER A 41 13.00 -5.54 -11.40
C SER A 41 13.65 -6.33 -10.26
N GLY A 42 14.10 -7.55 -10.56
CA GLY A 42 14.96 -8.36 -9.68
C GLY A 42 16.42 -7.93 -9.69
N LEU A 43 16.81 -6.99 -10.56
CA LEU A 43 18.19 -6.55 -10.69
C LEU A 43 18.66 -5.73 -9.48
N PRO A 44 19.96 -5.78 -9.15
CA PRO A 44 21.03 -6.50 -9.84
C PRO A 44 21.14 -7.99 -9.45
N ALA A 45 20.39 -8.45 -8.44
CA ALA A 45 20.54 -9.80 -7.90
C ALA A 45 20.06 -10.90 -8.84
N LYS A 46 19.02 -10.62 -9.64
CA LYS A 46 18.40 -11.58 -10.57
C LYS A 46 17.92 -10.84 -11.82
N ALA A 47 18.23 -11.37 -13.00
CA ALA A 47 17.65 -10.85 -14.25
C ALA A 47 16.14 -11.09 -14.31
N GLY A 48 15.41 -10.15 -14.89
CA GLY A 48 13.94 -10.18 -14.99
C GLY A 48 13.24 -9.54 -13.79
N GLU A 49 12.06 -10.04 -13.46
CA GLU A 49 11.16 -9.52 -12.45
C GLU A 49 11.55 -9.99 -11.04
N CYS A 50 11.25 -9.15 -10.05
CA CYS A 50 11.31 -9.52 -8.65
C CYS A 50 10.21 -10.55 -8.39
N VAL A 51 10.61 -11.73 -7.89
CA VAL A 51 9.70 -12.83 -7.56
C VAL A 51 9.66 -12.97 -6.05
N THR A 52 8.45 -12.94 -5.47
CA THR A 52 8.24 -13.13 -4.02
C THR A 52 8.44 -14.59 -3.63
N ASP A 53 8.52 -14.85 -2.32
CA ASP A 53 8.60 -16.23 -1.80
C ASP A 53 7.38 -17.09 -2.19
N ASN A 54 6.25 -16.45 -2.52
CA ASN A 54 5.03 -17.10 -3.01
C ASN A 54 5.04 -17.35 -4.52
N GLY A 55 6.10 -16.98 -5.23
CA GLY A 55 6.22 -17.12 -6.69
C GLY A 55 5.54 -16.01 -7.51
N ASN A 56 5.05 -14.95 -6.86
CA ASN A 56 4.34 -13.84 -7.49
C ASN A 56 5.29 -12.71 -7.90
N TRP A 57 4.79 -11.76 -8.69
CA TRP A 57 5.52 -10.55 -9.04
C TRP A 57 5.10 -9.37 -8.17
N LEU A 58 5.93 -8.33 -8.15
CA LEU A 58 5.61 -7.05 -7.51
C LEU A 58 5.45 -5.95 -8.55
N ILE A 59 4.38 -5.18 -8.42
CA ILE A 59 4.21 -3.89 -9.10
C ILE A 59 4.37 -2.79 -8.07
N ASP A 60 5.22 -1.80 -8.38
CA ASP A 60 5.30 -0.55 -7.65
C ASP A 60 4.34 0.47 -8.29
N ALA A 61 3.31 0.87 -7.55
CA ALA A 61 2.24 1.76 -8.02
C ALA A 61 2.24 3.11 -7.27
N PRO A 62 2.90 4.16 -7.79
CA PRO A 62 2.84 5.49 -7.21
C PRO A 62 1.44 6.09 -7.37
N PHE A 63 0.92 6.72 -6.33
CA PHE A 63 -0.29 7.54 -6.36
C PHE A 63 0.01 8.91 -5.76
N GLU A 64 -0.85 9.89 -6.02
CA GLU A 64 -0.85 11.14 -5.26
C GLU A 64 -1.08 10.87 -3.75
N PRO A 65 -0.65 11.76 -2.84
CA PRO A 65 -0.83 11.56 -1.41
C PRO A 65 -2.27 11.17 -1.05
N LEU A 66 -2.45 10.11 -0.27
CA LEU A 66 -3.80 9.59 0.01
C LEU A 66 -4.59 10.51 0.96
N LEU A 67 -5.90 10.57 0.78
CA LEU A 67 -6.84 11.28 1.65
C LEU A 67 -7.08 10.47 2.93
N LEU A 68 -7.25 11.18 4.05
CA LEU A 68 -7.66 10.60 5.33
C LEU A 68 -9.18 10.59 5.42
N ALA A 69 -9.75 9.72 6.27
CA ALA A 69 -11.20 9.66 6.50
C ALA A 69 -11.83 11.00 6.93
N LYS A 70 -11.05 11.92 7.49
CA LYS A 70 -11.50 13.27 7.88
C LYS A 70 -11.52 14.29 6.73
N ASP A 71 -10.99 13.94 5.56
CA ASP A 71 -10.86 14.83 4.41
C ASP A 71 -12.16 14.84 3.55
N THR A 72 -13.34 14.54 4.14
CA THR A 72 -14.64 14.32 3.43
C THR A 72 -15.14 15.52 2.63
N ASP A 73 -14.74 16.75 3.00
CA ASP A 73 -15.14 17.98 2.31
C ASP A 73 -14.17 18.40 1.20
N ALA A 74 -13.08 17.66 1.03
CA ALA A 74 -12.08 17.98 0.03
C ALA A 74 -12.47 17.28 -1.29
N SER A 75 -13.20 18.00 -2.14
CA SER A 75 -13.42 17.65 -3.55
C SER A 75 -12.11 17.69 -4.35
N ILE A 76 -11.12 16.88 -3.94
CA ILE A 76 -9.83 16.82 -4.61
C ILE A 76 -9.89 15.71 -5.65
N SER A 77 -10.26 16.12 -6.86
CA SER A 77 -10.22 15.28 -8.05
C SER A 77 -8.86 14.57 -8.16
N GLY A 78 -8.89 13.26 -8.44
CA GLY A 78 -7.70 12.45 -8.70
C GLY A 78 -6.95 11.91 -7.46
N ARG A 79 -7.47 12.09 -6.25
CA ARG A 79 -6.87 11.51 -5.02
C ARG A 79 -7.80 10.48 -4.40
N TRP A 80 -7.23 9.37 -3.97
CA TRP A 80 -7.96 8.32 -3.27
C TRP A 80 -7.94 8.48 -1.75
N GLU A 81 -9.05 8.12 -1.09
CA GLU A 81 -9.06 7.79 0.33
C GLU A 81 -8.44 6.40 0.57
N ILE A 82 -7.76 6.22 1.70
CA ILE A 82 -6.95 5.02 2.01
C ILE A 82 -7.76 3.73 1.89
N ASN A 83 -8.93 3.64 2.53
CA ASN A 83 -9.73 2.42 2.53
C ASN A 83 -10.41 2.20 1.17
N ALA A 84 -10.83 3.26 0.49
CA ALA A 84 -11.38 3.19 -0.86
C ALA A 84 -10.36 2.64 -1.86
N LEU A 85 -9.13 3.17 -1.87
CA LEU A 85 -8.06 2.66 -2.74
C LEU A 85 -7.75 1.20 -2.42
N ALA A 86 -7.59 0.89 -1.15
CA ALA A 86 -7.24 -0.46 -0.73
C ALA A 86 -8.30 -1.49 -1.13
N ALA A 87 -9.59 -1.15 -0.99
CA ALA A 87 -10.69 -1.99 -1.46
C ALA A 87 -10.69 -2.16 -2.98
N ALA A 88 -10.46 -1.08 -3.73
CA ALA A 88 -10.39 -1.12 -5.19
C ALA A 88 -9.22 -1.99 -5.68
N LEU A 89 -8.01 -1.79 -5.14
CA LEU A 89 -6.83 -2.59 -5.50
C LEU A 89 -7.02 -4.07 -5.18
N LYS A 90 -7.57 -4.42 -4.01
CA LYS A 90 -7.88 -5.82 -3.65
C LYS A 90 -8.98 -6.45 -4.50
N GLY A 91 -9.76 -5.64 -5.22
CA GLY A 91 -10.82 -6.10 -6.11
C GLY A 91 -10.34 -6.43 -7.52
N LEU A 92 -9.13 -6.01 -7.92
CA LEU A 92 -8.56 -6.32 -9.22
C LEU A 92 -8.24 -7.81 -9.32
N GLU A 93 -8.58 -8.42 -10.45
CA GLU A 93 -8.24 -9.82 -10.73
C GLU A 93 -6.72 -9.99 -10.81
N GLY A 94 -6.20 -11.07 -10.23
CA GLY A 94 -4.77 -11.34 -10.17
C GLY A 94 -4.01 -10.58 -9.07
N VAL A 95 -4.62 -9.63 -8.34
CA VAL A 95 -3.98 -9.03 -7.16
C VAL A 95 -4.03 -10.01 -5.97
N VAL A 96 -2.84 -10.38 -5.49
CA VAL A 96 -2.66 -11.26 -4.34
C VAL A 96 -2.71 -10.46 -3.04
N GLU A 97 -1.86 -9.43 -2.91
CA GLU A 97 -1.84 -8.55 -1.74
C GLU A 97 -1.34 -7.14 -2.05
N ILE A 98 -1.67 -6.18 -1.18
CA ILE A 98 -1.26 -4.78 -1.33
C ILE A 98 -0.44 -4.32 -0.11
N GLY A 99 0.49 -3.40 -0.34
CA GLY A 99 1.32 -2.79 0.69
C GLY A 99 0.62 -1.72 1.54
N ILE A 100 -0.73 -1.70 1.58
CA ILE A 100 -1.51 -0.79 2.42
C ILE A 100 -2.04 -1.57 3.62
N PHE A 101 -1.51 -1.30 4.81
CA PHE A 101 -1.98 -1.88 6.07
C PHE A 101 -3.08 -0.99 6.66
N HIS A 102 -4.34 -1.34 6.42
CA HIS A 102 -5.51 -0.50 6.73
C HIS A 102 -6.66 -1.28 7.40
N GLY A 103 -7.76 -0.60 7.72
CA GLY A 103 -8.96 -1.21 8.27
C GLY A 103 -8.87 -1.51 9.77
N PHE A 104 -9.01 -2.78 10.14
CA PHE A 104 -9.04 -3.23 11.52
C PHE A 104 -7.63 -3.34 12.11
N ASP A 105 -7.47 -3.00 13.39
CA ASP A 105 -6.25 -3.37 14.11
C ASP A 105 -6.30 -4.84 14.58
N GLY A 106 -5.19 -5.34 15.15
CA GLY A 106 -5.12 -6.74 15.57
C GLY A 106 -6.06 -7.12 16.72
N ILE A 107 -6.42 -6.18 17.58
CA ILE A 107 -7.37 -6.44 18.67
C ILE A 107 -8.77 -6.58 18.09
N GLN A 108 -9.13 -5.71 17.15
CA GLN A 108 -10.39 -5.77 16.42
C GLN A 108 -10.48 -7.01 15.53
N ALA A 109 -9.41 -7.33 14.79
CA ALA A 109 -9.36 -8.47 13.89
C ALA A 109 -9.53 -9.80 14.65
N ALA A 110 -8.88 -9.95 15.82
CA ALA A 110 -9.05 -11.12 16.68
C ALA A 110 -10.50 -11.32 17.15
N LYS A 111 -11.18 -10.23 17.55
CA LYS A 111 -12.60 -10.27 17.94
C LYS A 111 -13.52 -10.68 16.78
N LEU A 112 -13.16 -10.31 15.55
CA LEU A 112 -13.93 -10.58 14.34
C LEU A 112 -13.53 -11.91 13.66
N GLY A 113 -12.58 -12.67 14.22
CA GLY A 113 -12.06 -13.88 13.59
C GLY A 113 -11.37 -13.63 12.25
N LYS A 114 -10.85 -12.42 12.02
CA LYS A 114 -10.15 -12.03 10.78
C LYS A 114 -8.64 -12.15 10.93
N THR A 115 -7.98 -12.69 9.92
CA THR A 115 -6.52 -12.89 9.87
C THR A 115 -5.82 -12.07 8.78
N ARG A 116 -6.56 -11.21 8.06
CA ARG A 116 -6.04 -10.38 6.97
C ARG A 116 -5.18 -9.22 7.50
N ALA A 117 -4.54 -8.47 6.60
CA ALA A 117 -3.75 -7.29 6.90
C ALA A 117 -4.45 -6.35 7.90
N GLN A 118 -3.70 -5.89 8.90
CA GLN A 118 -4.19 -5.14 10.05
C GLN A 118 -3.44 -3.81 10.14
N LYS A 119 -4.16 -2.73 10.47
CA LYS A 119 -3.49 -1.45 10.73
C LYS A 119 -2.68 -1.52 12.04
N PRO A 120 -1.50 -0.87 12.11
CA PRO A 120 -0.74 -0.80 13.36
C PRO A 120 -1.42 0.10 14.40
N ILE A 121 -1.33 -0.28 15.68
CA ILE A 121 -1.76 0.56 16.81
C ILE A 121 -0.66 1.46 17.36
N ALA A 122 0.60 1.16 17.02
CA ALA A 122 1.76 1.93 17.43
C ALA A 122 2.86 1.85 16.35
N ALA A 123 3.59 2.94 16.18
CA ALA A 123 4.79 3.02 15.37
C ALA A 123 5.91 3.63 16.21
N TYR A 124 7.07 2.98 16.20
CA TYR A 124 8.28 3.40 16.91
C TYR A 124 9.29 3.92 15.89
N PHE A 125 9.75 5.16 16.07
CA PHE A 125 10.71 5.81 15.19
C PHE A 125 12.01 6.06 15.97
N GLY A 126 13.08 5.37 15.60
CA GLY A 126 14.43 5.67 16.08
C GLY A 126 14.92 7.00 15.50
N MET A 127 15.40 7.89 16.35
CA MET A 127 15.86 9.22 15.99
C MET A 127 17.40 9.27 15.95
N ALA A 128 17.95 10.23 15.19
CA ALA A 128 19.40 10.36 15.01
C ALA A 128 20.17 10.67 16.31
N ASP A 129 19.50 11.24 17.31
CA ASP A 129 20.05 11.51 18.64
C ASP A 129 20.01 10.31 19.59
N GLY A 130 19.57 9.14 19.11
CA GLY A 130 19.40 7.92 19.89
C GLY A 130 18.10 7.84 20.69
N SER A 131 17.24 8.87 20.62
CA SER A 131 15.91 8.83 21.22
C SER A 131 14.92 7.98 20.40
N VAL A 132 13.82 7.59 21.02
CA VAL A 132 12.71 6.90 20.34
C VAL A 132 11.46 7.77 20.43
N LYS A 133 10.89 8.07 19.27
CA LYS A 133 9.56 8.70 19.17
C LYS A 133 8.50 7.64 18.93
N VAL A 134 7.45 7.65 19.74
CA VAL A 134 6.33 6.73 19.58
C VAL A 134 5.11 7.50 19.07
N GLN A 135 4.44 6.95 18.06
CA GLN A 135 3.13 7.40 17.62
C GLN A 135 2.14 6.27 17.85
N GLN A 136 1.14 6.48 18.69
CA GLN A 136 0.11 5.49 19.02
C GLN A 136 -1.26 5.96 18.55
N LEU A 137 -2.11 5.03 18.15
CA LEU A 137 -3.53 5.29 18.03
C LEU A 137 -4.06 5.50 19.45
N LEU A 138 -4.65 6.67 19.74
CA LEU A 138 -5.31 6.90 21.02
C LEU A 138 -6.44 5.88 21.15
N SER A 139 -6.44 5.14 22.27
CA SER A 139 -7.48 4.17 22.65
C SER A 139 -8.83 4.83 22.84
#